data_AF-A0A926DP27-F1
#
_entry.id   AF-A0A926DP27-F1
#
_cell.length_a   1.000
_cell.length_b   1.000
_cell.length_c   1.000
_cell.angle_alpha   90.00
_cell.angle_beta   90.00
_cell.angle_gamma   90.00
#
_symmetry.space_group_name_H-M   'P 1'
#
loop_
_entity.id
_entity.type
_entity.pdbx_description
1 polymer ?
#
loop_
_entity_poly.entity_id
_entity_poly.type
_entity_poly.pdbx_seq_one_letter_code
_entity_poly.pdbx_strand_id
1 'polypeptide(L)'
;MEKQFIQEEHFFLKAVEKAAISFPISREAAVKKADGICVKTDFDQCTPLQEILAKLGPNEIENYTQLRQAYLSASAAELKEKLGY
;
A
#
# COMPACT_ATOMS: atom_id res chain seq x y z
N MET A 1 4.01 -12.66 25.86
CA MET A 1 4.52 -12.20 24.56
C MET A 1 3.33 -11.96 23.66
N GLU A 2 2.89 -10.71 23.57
CA GLU A 2 1.85 -10.33 22.62
C GLU A 2 2.43 -10.38 21.21
N LYS A 3 1.79 -11.13 20.33
CA LYS A 3 2.12 -11.13 18.90
C LYS A 3 1.70 -9.77 18.35
N GLN A 4 2.65 -8.92 18.01
CA GLN A 4 2.38 -7.68 17.28
C GLN A 4 2.04 -8.05 15.83
N PHE A 5 0.74 -8.03 15.51
CA PHE A 5 0.28 -8.24 14.15
C PHE A 5 0.51 -6.97 13.34
N ILE A 6 1.20 -7.08 12.20
CA ILE A 6 1.29 -6.00 11.21
C ILE A 6 -0.05 -5.96 10.47
N GLN A 7 -1.03 -5.23 11.00
CA GLN A 7 -2.37 -5.13 10.43
C GLN A 7 -2.38 -4.43 9.06
N GLU A 8 -1.44 -3.50 8.85
CA GLU A 8 -1.44 -2.62 7.67
C GLU A 8 -1.15 -3.35 6.34
N GLU A 9 -0.18 -4.28 6.30
CA GLU A 9 0.14 -5.02 5.06
C GLU A 9 -1.04 -5.88 4.61
N HIS A 10 -1.70 -6.58 5.54
CA HIS A 10 -2.83 -7.45 5.20
C HIS A 10 -4.02 -6.66 4.64
N PHE A 11 -4.34 -5.51 5.23
CA PHE A 11 -5.43 -4.66 4.74
C PHE A 11 -5.09 -4.01 3.41
N PHE A 12 -3.83 -3.60 3.20
CA PHE A 12 -3.36 -3.09 1.91
C PHE A 12 -3.54 -4.13 0.80
N LEU A 13 -3.05 -5.35 1.02
CA LEU A 13 -3.11 -6.43 0.03
C LEU A 13 -4.58 -6.79 -0.32
N LYS A 14 -5.47 -6.85 0.66
CA LYS A 14 -6.91 -7.05 0.41
C LYS A 14 -7.54 -5.89 -0.37
N ALA A 15 -7.11 -4.67 -0.13
CA ALA A 15 -7.60 -3.49 -0.85
C ALA A 15 -7.17 -3.53 -2.32
N VAL A 16 -5.94 -3.97 -2.60
CA VAL A 16 -5.43 -4.19 -3.97
C VAL A 16 -6.23 -5.27 -4.70
N GLU A 17 -6.54 -6.39 -4.03
CA GLU A 17 -7.40 -7.44 -4.59
C GLU A 17 -8.81 -6.91 -4.90
N LYS A 18 -9.41 -6.15 -3.96
CA LYS A 18 -10.72 -5.50 -4.16
C LYS A 18 -10.73 -4.50 -5.31
N ALA A 19 -9.61 -3.79 -5.52
CA ALA A 19 -9.44 -2.86 -6.63
C ALA A 19 -9.31 -3.56 -8.00
N ALA A 20 -9.31 -4.90 -8.03
CA ALA A 20 -9.12 -5.71 -9.24
C ALA A 20 -7.88 -5.25 -10.04
N ILE A 21 -6.80 -4.97 -9.31
CA ILE A 21 -5.52 -4.60 -9.89
C ILE A 21 -4.89 -5.87 -10.49
N SER A 22 -4.66 -5.82 -11.79
CA SER A 22 -4.07 -6.87 -12.60
C SER A 22 -2.72 -6.38 -13.10
N PHE A 23 -1.70 -7.23 -13.08
CA PHE A 23 -0.34 -6.86 -13.50
C PHE A 23 -0.04 -7.37 -14.93
N PRO A 24 0.85 -6.70 -15.70
CA PRO A 24 1.52 -5.44 -15.36
C PRO A 24 0.56 -4.25 -15.38
N ILE A 25 0.84 -3.23 -14.56
CA ILE A 25 0.01 -2.02 -14.47
C ILE A 25 0.86 -0.80 -14.14
N SER A 26 0.52 0.34 -14.75
CA SER A 26 1.11 1.62 -14.36
C SER A 26 0.51 2.12 -13.05
N ARG A 27 1.31 2.85 -12.27
CA ARG A 27 0.89 3.46 -11.00
C ARG A 27 -0.33 4.36 -11.17
N GLU A 28 -0.39 5.15 -12.24
CA GLU A 28 -1.55 6.00 -12.55
C GLU A 28 -2.83 5.17 -12.79
N ALA A 29 -2.73 4.06 -13.52
CA ALA A 29 -3.85 3.16 -13.73
C ALA A 29 -4.27 2.45 -12.44
N ALA A 30 -3.31 2.06 -11.60
CA ALA A 30 -3.58 1.47 -10.29
C ALA A 30 -4.29 2.46 -9.36
N VAL A 31 -3.86 3.73 -9.34
CA VAL A 31 -4.53 4.82 -8.59
C VAL A 31 -5.96 5.03 -9.10
N LYS A 32 -6.20 5.02 -10.41
CA LYS A 32 -7.58 5.12 -10.95
C LYS A 32 -8.45 3.95 -10.53
N LYS A 33 -7.92 2.72 -10.48
CA LYS A 33 -8.65 1.52 -10.03
C LYS A 33 -8.91 1.49 -8.52
N ALA A 34 -8.08 2.18 -7.74
CA ALA A 34 -8.18 2.28 -6.30
C ALA A 34 -9.21 3.30 -5.80
N ASP A 35 -9.95 3.94 -6.72
CA ASP A 35 -10.97 4.94 -6.39
C ASP A 35 -12.06 4.38 -5.46
N GLY A 36 -12.37 5.13 -4.39
CA GLY A 36 -13.36 4.73 -3.40
C GLY A 36 -12.95 3.59 -2.46
N ILE A 37 -11.70 3.10 -2.51
CA ILE A 37 -11.20 2.05 -1.61
C ILE A 37 -10.31 2.66 -0.53
N CYS A 38 -10.62 2.38 0.74
CA CYS A 38 -9.81 2.79 1.88
C CYS A 38 -9.17 1.57 2.57
N VAL A 39 -7.92 1.73 2.98
CA VAL A 39 -7.16 0.78 3.80
C VAL A 39 -7.30 1.19 5.26
N LYS A 40 -7.71 0.27 6.13
CA LYS A 40 -7.78 0.51 7.57
C LYS A 40 -6.37 0.49 8.14
N THR A 41 -5.91 1.62 8.69
CA THR A 41 -4.56 1.80 9.24
C THR A 41 -4.55 1.81 10.77
N ASP A 42 -5.65 2.24 11.40
CA ASP A 42 -5.86 2.20 12.85
C ASP A 42 -7.34 1.91 13.18
N PHE A 43 -7.73 1.83 14.45
CA PHE A 43 -9.10 1.53 14.89
C PHE A 43 -10.13 2.50 14.30
N ASP A 44 -9.80 3.80 14.28
CA ASP A 44 -10.63 4.90 13.77
C ASP A 44 -10.06 5.57 12.51
N GLN A 45 -8.94 5.07 11.97
CA GLN A 45 -8.26 5.70 10.82
C GLN A 45 -8.31 4.81 9.59
N CYS A 46 -8.57 5.44 8.45
CA CYS A 46 -8.44 4.83 7.15
C CYS A 46 -7.69 5.76 6.20
N THR A 47 -6.88 5.17 5.33
CA THR A 47 -6.13 5.89 4.31
C THR A 47 -6.62 5.43 2.94
N PRO A 48 -6.98 6.35 2.03
CA PRO A 48 -7.35 5.98 0.66
C PRO A 48 -6.23 5.19 -0.02
N LEU A 49 -6.59 4.08 -0.68
CA LEU A 49 -5.63 3.23 -1.38
C LEU A 49 -4.89 4.01 -2.47
N GLN A 50 -5.55 5.00 -3.08
CA GLN A 50 -4.96 5.94 -4.05
C GLN A 50 -3.74 6.68 -3.49
N GLU A 51 -3.83 7.18 -2.26
CA GLU A 51 -2.73 7.92 -1.62
C GLU A 51 -1.55 7.00 -1.35
N ILE A 52 -1.81 5.76 -0.93
CA ILE A 52 -0.77 4.75 -0.71
C ILE A 52 -0.07 4.43 -2.04
N LEU A 53 -0.84 4.10 -3.09
CA LEU A 53 -0.31 3.75 -4.40
C LEU A 53 0.45 4.90 -5.07
N ALA A 54 0.02 6.15 -4.88
CA ALA A 54 0.68 7.32 -5.43
C ALA A 54 2.10 7.52 -4.88
N LYS A 55 2.37 7.10 -3.64
CA LYS A 55 3.68 7.19 -2.99
C LYS A 55 4.64 6.04 -3.38
N LEU A 56 4.16 4.99 -4.05
CA LEU A 56 4.98 3.82 -4.34
C LEU A 56 6.05 4.08 -5.42
N GLY A 57 7.18 3.39 -5.26
CA GLY A 57 8.46 3.68 -5.93
C GLY A 57 8.66 3.26 -7.39
N PRO A 58 7.95 2.30 -8.00
CA PRO A 58 8.02 2.13 -9.45
C PRO A 58 6.77 2.69 -10.15
N ASN A 59 6.99 3.35 -11.29
CA ASN A 59 5.90 3.81 -12.17
C ASN A 59 5.15 2.65 -12.82
N GLU A 60 5.83 1.54 -13.09
CA GLU A 60 5.26 0.31 -13.64
C GLU A 60 5.42 -0.80 -12.63
N ILE A 61 4.34 -1.50 -12.36
CA ILE A 61 4.28 -2.60 -11.41
C ILE A 61 4.03 -3.88 -12.21
N GLU A 62 5.07 -4.69 -12.34
CA GLU A 62 5.12 -5.90 -13.15
C GLU A 62 4.37 -7.07 -12.52
N ASN A 63 4.36 -7.11 -11.18
CA ASN A 63 3.76 -8.22 -10.44
C ASN A 63 3.50 -7.84 -8.97
N TYR A 64 2.78 -8.74 -8.31
CA TYR A 64 2.39 -8.60 -6.91
C TYR A 64 3.59 -8.48 -5.95
N THR A 65 4.68 -9.21 -6.21
CA THR A 65 5.89 -9.16 -5.37
C THR A 65 6.52 -7.77 -5.41
N GLN A 66 6.61 -7.16 -6.59
CA GLN A 66 7.15 -5.82 -6.76
C GLN A 66 6.27 -4.77 -6.06
N LEU A 67 4.94 -4.89 -6.15
CA LEU A 67 4.01 -4.03 -5.42
C LEU A 67 4.25 -4.10 -3.90
N ARG A 68 4.33 -5.32 -3.37
CA ARG A 68 4.55 -5.56 -1.94
C ARG A 68 5.89 -4.98 -1.48
N GLN A 69 6.96 -5.17 -2.26
CA GLN A 69 8.27 -4.59 -1.97
C GLN A 69 8.26 -3.06 -1.99
N ALA A 70 7.56 -2.46 -2.96
CA ALA A 70 7.41 -1.01 -3.03
C ALA A 70 6.68 -0.47 -1.79
N TYR A 71 5.60 -1.13 -1.37
CA TYR A 71 4.85 -0.78 -0.17
C TYR A 71 5.71 -0.86 1.09
N LEU A 72 6.39 -1.99 1.32
CA LEU A 72 7.28 -2.17 2.46
C LEU A 72 8.42 -1.14 2.48
N SER A 73 8.97 -0.79 1.32
CA SER A 73 10.02 0.22 1.20
C SER A 73 9.52 1.62 1.57
N ALA A 74 8.32 1.98 1.13
CA ALA A 74 7.69 3.25 1.47
C ALA A 74 7.38 3.34 2.98
N SER A 75 6.78 2.30 3.55
CA SER A 75 6.51 2.23 4.99
C SER A 75 7.78 2.31 5.84
N ALA A 76 8.86 1.66 5.41
CA ALA A 76 10.15 1.73 6.09
C ALA A 76 10.77 3.14 6.00
N ALA A 77 10.60 3.86 4.88
CA ALA A 77 11.05 5.23 4.74
C ALA A 77 10.26 6.18 5.67
N GLU A 78 8.93 6.09 5.68
CA GLU A 78 8.08 6.88 6.57
C GLU A 78 8.40 6.62 8.06
N LEU A 79 8.74 5.37 8.42
CA LEU A 79 9.15 5.04 9.78
C LEU A 79 10.50 5.67 10.15
N LYS A 80 11.48 5.67 9.24
CA LYS A 80 12.78 6.32 9.47
C LYS A 80 12.64 7.82 9.70
N GLU A 81 11.84 8.50 8.86
CA GLU A 81 11.55 9.92 9.02
C GLU A 81 10.89 10.22 10.37
N LYS A 82 9.91 9.41 10.79
CA LYS A 82 9.24 9.54 12.11
C LYS A 82 10.21 9.35 13.28
N LEU A 83 11.22 8.51 13.11
CA LEU A 83 12.22 8.22 14.14
C LEU A 83 13.43 9.16 14.10
N GLY A 84 13.49 10.11 13.14
CA GLY A 84 14.55 11.09 13.02
C GLY A 84 15.87 10.54 12.47
N TYR A 85 15.81 9.46 11.68
CA TYR A 85 16.97 8.89 10.96
C TYR A 85 17.07 9.38 9.52
#